data_AF-A0A7S3BVH9-F1
#
_entry.id   AF-A0A7S3BVH9-F1
#
_cell.length_a   1.000
_cell.length_b   1.000
_cell.length_c   1.000
_cell.angle_alpha   90.00
_cell.angle_beta   90.00
_cell.angle_gamma   90.00
#
_symmetry.space_group_name_H-M   'P 1'
#
loop_
_entity.id
_entity.type
_entity.pdbx_description
1 polymer ?
#
loop_
_entity_poly.entity_id
_entity_poly.type
_entity_poly.pdbx_seq_one_letter_code
_entity_poly.pdbx_strand_id
1 'polypeptide(L)'
;AGLGAAAVVTAARQAVKAASPEYAEASRRSLKQVLSPLGASETAVIAVLPAFSEELLFRGALLPAVGCNAGGVLVAAAVFGALHAGNGGRNAQFAAFAGLAGAAYGAAALATGGVTAAAVGHGAANLAEALAWRSDNAADRPATQDE
;
A
#
# COMPACT_ATOMS: atom_id res chain seq x y z
N ALA A 1 -12.04 0.08 -12.27
CA ALA A 1 -11.93 0.59 -10.88
C ALA A 1 -10.59 0.25 -10.23
N GLY A 2 -10.22 -1.02 -10.05
CA GLY A 2 -8.99 -1.41 -9.35
C GLY A 2 -7.69 -0.83 -9.90
N LEU A 3 -7.40 -1.03 -11.19
CA LEU A 3 -6.21 -0.43 -11.83
C LEU A 3 -6.23 1.11 -11.83
N GLY A 4 -7.42 1.72 -11.88
CA GLY A 4 -7.57 3.17 -11.74
C GLY A 4 -7.17 3.65 -10.35
N ALA A 5 -7.62 2.94 -9.29
CA ALA A 5 -7.19 3.22 -7.92
C ALA A 5 -5.68 3.01 -7.76
N ALA A 6 -5.11 1.96 -8.37
CA ALA A 6 -3.67 1.74 -8.37
C ALA A 6 -2.91 2.93 -8.97
N ALA A 7 -3.31 3.39 -10.17
CA ALA A 7 -2.68 4.52 -10.84
C ALA A 7 -2.77 5.80 -10.01
N VAL A 8 -3.93 6.09 -9.42
CA VAL A 8 -4.12 7.26 -8.54
C VAL A 8 -3.22 7.17 -7.31
N VAL A 9 -3.20 6.03 -6.61
CA VAL A 9 -2.38 5.86 -5.40
C VAL A 9 -0.90 5.92 -5.74
N THR A 10 -0.44 5.28 -6.81
CA THR A 10 0.95 5.35 -7.27
C THR A 10 1.35 6.78 -7.62
N ALA A 11 0.55 7.49 -8.42
CA ALA A 11 0.83 8.88 -8.79
C ALA A 11 0.85 9.81 -7.55
N ALA A 12 -0.14 9.68 -6.66
CA ALA A 12 -0.20 10.45 -5.43
C ALA A 12 1.01 10.16 -4.53
N ARG A 13 1.42 8.90 -4.41
CA ARG A 13 2.62 8.52 -3.65
C ARG A 13 3.86 9.23 -4.15
N GLN A 14 4.07 9.23 -5.48
CA GLN A 14 5.22 9.88 -6.09
C GLN A 14 5.18 11.41 -5.88
N ALA A 15 4.00 12.02 -6.02
CA ALA A 15 3.83 13.45 -5.74
C ALA A 15 4.15 13.79 -4.27
N VAL A 16 3.68 13.00 -3.31
CA VAL A 16 3.95 13.22 -1.88
C VAL A 16 5.43 13.02 -1.56
N LYS A 17 6.11 12.02 -2.16
CA LYS A 17 7.57 11.86 -2.02
C LYS A 17 8.34 13.07 -2.55
N ALA A 18 7.92 13.61 -3.69
CA ALA A 18 8.57 14.80 -4.27
C ALA A 18 8.34 16.05 -3.42
N ALA A 19 7.17 16.18 -2.80
CA ALA A 19 6.80 17.35 -2.00
C ALA A 19 7.27 17.30 -0.54
N SER A 20 7.47 16.11 0.03
CA SER A 20 7.85 15.93 1.44
C SER A 20 9.05 15.00 1.61
N PRO A 21 10.23 15.55 1.96
CA PRO A 21 11.40 14.76 2.32
C PRO A 21 11.14 13.81 3.50
N GLU A 22 10.30 14.21 4.45
CA GLU A 22 9.97 13.42 5.63
C GLU A 22 9.17 12.17 5.26
N TYR A 23 8.21 12.29 4.33
CA TYR A 23 7.47 11.15 3.79
C TYR A 23 8.39 10.26 2.94
N ALA A 24 9.22 10.85 2.08
CA ALA A 24 10.16 10.11 1.25
C ALA A 24 11.09 9.25 2.10
N GLU A 25 11.63 9.81 3.18
CA GLU A 25 12.50 9.10 4.12
C GLU A 25 11.75 8.00 4.88
N ALA A 26 10.54 8.26 5.36
CA ALA A 26 9.71 7.23 6.00
C ALA A 26 9.38 6.07 5.05
N SER A 27 9.03 6.38 3.80
CA SER A 27 8.79 5.40 2.74
C SER A 27 10.04 4.57 2.45
N ARG A 28 11.21 5.22 2.34
CA ARG A 28 12.49 4.55 2.11
C ARG A 28 12.85 3.60 3.26
N ARG A 29 12.70 4.01 4.51
CA ARG A 29 12.95 3.14 5.68
C ARG A 29 12.01 1.94 5.69
N SER A 30 10.71 2.15 5.45
CA SER A 30 9.74 1.06 5.41
C SER A 30 10.05 0.07 4.28
N LEU A 31 10.38 0.54 3.07
CA LEU A 31 10.72 -0.33 1.95
C LEU A 31 12.03 -1.06 2.19
N LYS A 32 13.06 -0.37 2.68
CA LYS A 32 14.35 -1.00 3.03
C LYS A 32 14.13 -2.12 4.05
N GLN A 33 13.35 -1.89 5.10
CA GLN A 33 13.09 -2.90 6.12
C GLN A 33 12.40 -4.15 5.56
N VAL A 34 11.39 -3.96 4.68
CA VAL A 34 10.56 -5.08 4.17
C VAL A 34 11.23 -5.79 2.99
N LEU A 35 11.87 -5.06 2.07
CA LEU A 35 12.29 -5.58 0.77
C LEU A 35 13.77 -5.98 0.70
N SER A 36 14.64 -5.45 1.56
CA SER A 36 16.07 -5.83 1.57
C SER A 36 16.33 -7.33 1.73
N PRO A 37 15.61 -8.10 2.57
CA PRO A 37 15.89 -9.52 2.73
C PRO A 37 15.27 -10.40 1.63
N LEU A 38 14.56 -9.84 0.65
CA LEU A 38 13.74 -10.59 -0.29
C LEU A 38 14.40 -10.71 -1.68
N GLY A 39 14.25 -11.85 -2.35
CA GLY A 39 14.50 -11.99 -3.78
C GLY A 39 13.34 -11.42 -4.61
N ALA A 40 13.45 -11.51 -5.94
CA ALA A 40 12.52 -10.83 -6.86
C ALA A 40 11.12 -11.47 -6.82
N SER A 41 11.07 -12.80 -6.76
CA SER A 41 9.84 -13.59 -6.57
C SER A 41 9.16 -13.25 -5.25
N GLU A 42 9.93 -13.24 -4.15
CA GLU A 42 9.40 -12.97 -2.81
C GLU A 42 8.88 -11.53 -2.72
N THR A 43 9.54 -10.58 -3.38
CA THR A 43 9.08 -9.19 -3.47
C THR A 43 7.71 -9.09 -4.11
N ALA A 44 7.47 -9.79 -5.22
CA ALA A 44 6.17 -9.79 -5.89
C ALA A 44 5.08 -10.40 -4.98
N VAL A 45 5.38 -11.50 -4.30
CA VAL A 45 4.47 -12.15 -3.35
C VAL A 45 4.14 -11.21 -2.19
N ILE A 46 5.14 -10.59 -1.57
CA ILE A 46 4.97 -9.67 -0.42
C ILE A 46 4.29 -8.36 -0.83
N ALA A 47 4.39 -7.93 -2.08
CA ALA A 47 3.64 -6.78 -2.57
C ALA A 47 2.13 -7.07 -2.68
N VAL A 48 1.76 -8.29 -3.08
CA VAL A 48 0.38 -8.66 -3.42
C VAL A 48 -0.36 -9.32 -2.27
N LEU A 49 0.24 -10.31 -1.61
CA LEU A 49 -0.44 -11.14 -0.62
C LEU A 49 -0.99 -10.33 0.58
N PRO A 50 -0.23 -9.40 1.20
CA PRO A 50 -0.76 -8.56 2.26
C PRO A 50 -1.92 -7.68 1.78
N ALA A 51 -1.86 -7.17 0.54
CA ALA A 51 -2.93 -6.35 -0.01
C ALA A 51 -4.26 -7.10 -0.05
N PHE A 52 -4.26 -8.38 -0.45
CA PHE A 52 -5.48 -9.20 -0.41
C PHE A 52 -6.00 -9.39 1.01
N SER A 53 -5.14 -9.75 1.96
CA SER A 53 -5.54 -9.97 3.36
C SER A 53 -6.06 -8.69 4.02
N GLU A 54 -5.42 -7.55 3.76
CA GLU A 54 -5.87 -6.25 4.24
C GLU A 54 -7.21 -5.87 3.61
N GLU A 55 -7.39 -6.00 2.30
CA GLU A 55 -8.67 -5.66 1.67
C GLU A 55 -9.82 -6.58 2.13
N LEU A 56 -9.55 -7.85 2.41
CA LEU A 56 -10.53 -8.74 3.04
C LEU A 56 -10.92 -8.24 4.44
N LEU A 57 -9.95 -7.84 5.27
CA LEU A 57 -10.23 -7.30 6.60
C LEU A 57 -11.02 -5.98 6.52
N PHE A 58 -10.53 -5.02 5.75
CA PHE A 58 -11.07 -3.67 5.76
C PHE A 58 -12.34 -3.52 4.93
N ARG A 59 -12.42 -4.16 3.76
CA ARG A 59 -13.56 -4.01 2.82
C ARG A 59 -14.50 -5.19 2.90
N GLY A 60 -14.01 -6.37 3.28
CA GLY A 60 -14.83 -7.56 3.48
C GLY A 60 -15.47 -7.66 4.87
N ALA A 61 -14.83 -7.11 5.91
CA ALA A 61 -15.37 -7.17 7.28
C ALA A 61 -15.67 -5.79 7.89
N LEU A 62 -14.68 -4.90 7.98
CA LEU A 62 -14.85 -3.62 8.69
C LEU A 62 -15.86 -2.71 8.01
N LEU A 63 -15.74 -2.47 6.69
CA LEU A 63 -16.63 -1.59 5.95
C LEU A 63 -18.11 -2.04 6.04
N PRO A 64 -18.46 -3.33 5.87
CA PRO A 64 -19.80 -3.81 6.15
C PRO A 64 -20.27 -3.58 7.59
N ALA A 65 -19.37 -3.74 8.57
CA ALA A 65 -19.70 -3.55 9.99
C ALA A 65 -19.96 -2.09 10.37
N VAL A 66 -19.31 -1.12 9.71
CA VAL A 66 -19.49 0.32 9.97
C VAL A 66 -20.40 1.01 8.95
N GLY A 67 -20.88 0.28 7.93
CA GLY A 67 -21.80 0.71 6.89
C GLY A 67 -21.14 0.87 5.51
N CYS A 68 -21.73 0.23 4.49
CA CYS A 68 -21.28 0.29 3.09
C CYS A 68 -21.64 1.61 2.39
N ASN A 69 -21.14 2.73 2.92
CA ASN A 69 -21.34 4.07 2.37
C ASN A 69 -20.07 4.92 2.51
N ALA A 70 -20.11 6.16 2.04
CA ALA A 70 -18.97 7.07 2.09
C ALA A 70 -18.46 7.30 3.53
N GLY A 71 -19.38 7.39 4.51
CA GLY A 71 -19.01 7.53 5.93
C GLY A 71 -18.25 6.32 6.46
N GLY A 72 -18.70 5.10 6.14
CA GLY A 72 -17.99 3.87 6.52
C GLY A 72 -16.62 3.74 5.86
N VAL A 73 -16.45 4.22 4.62
CA VAL A 73 -15.14 4.31 3.97
C VAL A 73 -14.20 5.23 4.73
N LEU A 74 -14.67 6.39 5.19
CA LEU A 74 -13.86 7.31 5.99
C LEU A 74 -13.42 6.68 7.33
N VAL A 75 -14.32 5.96 7.99
CA VAL A 75 -14.00 5.23 9.23
C VAL A 75 -12.95 4.15 8.96
N ALA A 76 -13.16 3.29 7.95
CA ALA A 76 -12.22 2.24 7.60
C ALA A 76 -10.84 2.81 7.18
N ALA A 77 -10.83 3.92 6.45
CA ALA A 77 -9.62 4.64 6.06
C ALA A 77 -8.86 5.22 7.25
N ALA A 78 -9.57 5.80 8.22
CA ALA A 78 -8.96 6.32 9.45
C ALA A 78 -8.29 5.19 10.27
N VAL A 79 -8.98 4.05 10.41
CA VAL A 79 -8.42 2.87 11.09
C VAL A 79 -7.21 2.32 10.34
N PHE A 80 -7.30 2.22 9.01
CA PHE A 80 -6.18 1.78 8.16
C PHE A 80 -4.95 2.66 8.34
N GLY A 81 -5.13 3.99 8.29
CA GLY A 81 -4.05 4.96 8.52
C GLY A 81 -3.45 4.84 9.92
N ALA A 82 -4.28 4.74 10.95
CA ALA A 82 -3.82 4.59 12.33
C ALA A 82 -2.96 3.34 12.54
N LEU A 83 -3.32 2.21 11.93
CA LEU A 83 -2.54 0.97 11.99
C LEU A 83 -1.21 1.05 11.22
N HIS A 84 -1.04 2.05 10.36
CA HIS A 84 0.21 2.33 9.66
C HIS A 84 1.09 3.35 10.38
N ALA A 85 0.69 3.85 11.54
CA ALA A 85 1.50 4.75 12.36
C ALA A 85 2.52 3.98 13.24
N GLY A 86 3.73 4.55 13.38
CA GLY A 86 4.58 4.31 14.55
C GLY A 86 5.47 3.07 14.55
N ASN A 87 5.38 2.15 13.58
CA ASN A 87 6.28 0.99 13.51
C ASN A 87 7.01 0.86 12.17
N GLY A 88 8.18 0.23 12.19
CA GLY A 88 8.94 -0.12 10.98
C GLY A 88 9.38 1.06 10.09
N GLY A 89 9.70 2.20 10.70
CA GLY A 89 10.15 3.41 10.00
C GLY A 89 9.03 4.34 9.51
N ARG A 90 7.77 4.09 9.89
CA ARG A 90 6.59 4.85 9.45
C ARG A 90 6.25 5.98 10.43
N ASN A 91 6.04 7.20 9.92
CA ASN A 91 5.69 8.41 10.69
C ASN A 91 4.22 8.82 10.46
N ALA A 92 3.82 9.96 11.02
CA ALA A 92 2.46 10.49 10.87
C ALA A 92 2.10 10.79 9.40
N GLN A 93 3.04 11.29 8.59
CA GLN A 93 2.78 11.52 7.17
C GLN A 93 2.56 10.22 6.40
N PHE A 94 3.30 9.16 6.74
CA PHE A 94 3.10 7.82 6.19
C PHE A 94 1.70 7.29 6.53
N ALA A 95 1.30 7.40 7.80
CA ALA A 95 -0.02 7.01 8.27
C ALA A 95 -1.14 7.79 7.58
N ALA A 96 -0.98 9.10 7.41
CA ALA A 96 -1.94 9.95 6.71
C ALA A 96 -2.12 9.52 5.25
N PHE A 97 -1.00 9.30 4.53
CA PHE A 97 -1.07 8.79 3.15
C PHE A 97 -1.69 7.40 3.08
N ALA A 98 -1.35 6.49 4.01
CA ALA A 98 -1.95 5.17 4.08
C ALA A 98 -3.48 5.26 4.24
N GLY A 99 -3.98 6.16 5.09
CA GLY A 99 -5.41 6.45 5.21
C GLY A 99 -6.03 6.93 3.90
N LEU A 100 -5.39 7.87 3.19
CA LEU A 100 -5.86 8.35 1.88
C LEU A 100 -5.90 7.24 0.82
N ALA A 101 -4.86 6.41 0.76
CA ALA A 101 -4.85 5.23 -0.11
C ALA A 101 -5.98 4.26 0.27
N GLY A 102 -6.21 4.06 1.57
CA GLY A 102 -7.34 3.30 2.07
C GLY A 102 -8.70 3.87 1.63
N ALA A 103 -8.87 5.18 1.64
CA ALA A 103 -10.09 5.80 1.13
C ALA A 103 -10.28 5.51 -0.37
N ALA A 104 -9.22 5.57 -1.18
CA ALA A 104 -9.27 5.25 -2.60
C ALA A 104 -9.68 3.79 -2.86
N TYR A 105 -9.13 2.83 -2.11
CA TYR A 105 -9.52 1.42 -2.23
C TYR A 105 -10.96 1.16 -1.71
N GLY A 106 -11.36 1.84 -0.63
CA GLY A 106 -12.74 1.80 -0.15
C GLY A 106 -13.75 2.34 -1.16
N ALA A 107 -13.43 3.44 -1.84
CA ALA A 107 -14.25 3.98 -2.93
C ALA A 107 -14.33 3.00 -4.11
N ALA A 108 -13.23 2.33 -4.47
CA ALA A 108 -13.24 1.29 -5.50
C ALA A 108 -14.13 0.09 -5.11
N ALA A 109 -14.11 -0.32 -3.83
CA ALA A 109 -14.97 -1.38 -3.32
C ALA A 109 -16.45 -0.99 -3.37
N LEU A 110 -16.81 0.23 -2.94
CA LEU A 110 -18.18 0.73 -3.03
C LEU A 110 -18.67 0.79 -4.48
N ALA A 111 -17.85 1.32 -5.39
CA ALA A 111 -18.21 1.47 -6.80
C ALA A 111 -18.41 0.13 -7.52
N THR A 112 -17.79 -0.94 -7.03
CA THR A 112 -17.85 -2.28 -7.65
C THR A 112 -18.69 -3.29 -6.86
N GLY A 113 -19.10 -2.94 -5.64
CA GLY A 113 -19.85 -3.83 -4.75
C GLY A 113 -19.03 -5.00 -4.19
N GLY A 114 -17.69 -4.96 -4.24
CA GLY A 114 -16.87 -6.08 -3.79
C GLY A 114 -15.38 -5.76 -3.56
N VAL A 115 -14.70 -6.67 -2.86
CA VAL A 115 -13.30 -6.50 -2.43
C VAL A 115 -12.29 -6.66 -3.55
N THR A 116 -12.62 -7.39 -4.62
CA THR A 116 -11.66 -7.77 -5.67
C THR A 116 -11.02 -6.57 -6.35
N ALA A 117 -11.82 -5.54 -6.68
CA ALA A 117 -11.29 -4.34 -7.32
C ALA A 117 -10.31 -3.58 -6.40
N ALA A 118 -10.62 -3.51 -5.10
CA ALA A 118 -9.75 -2.92 -4.10
C ALA A 118 -8.45 -3.73 -3.95
N ALA A 119 -8.54 -5.06 -3.84
CA ALA A 119 -7.39 -5.95 -3.66
C ALA A 119 -6.43 -5.90 -4.85
N VAL A 120 -6.96 -5.94 -6.08
CA VAL A 120 -6.15 -5.79 -7.30
C VAL A 120 -5.51 -4.41 -7.36
N GLY A 121 -6.26 -3.34 -7.04
CA GLY A 121 -5.72 -1.98 -7.04
C GLY A 121 -4.60 -1.80 -6.02
N HIS A 122 -4.80 -2.31 -4.81
CA HIS A 122 -3.83 -2.22 -3.73
C HIS A 122 -2.58 -3.05 -4.03
N GLY A 123 -2.73 -4.31 -4.43
CA GLY A 123 -1.60 -5.16 -4.82
C GLY A 123 -0.79 -4.56 -5.96
N ALA A 124 -1.46 -3.99 -6.98
CA ALA A 124 -0.78 -3.33 -8.10
C ALA A 124 -0.01 -2.08 -7.69
N ALA A 125 -0.57 -1.24 -6.81
CA ALA A 125 0.12 -0.05 -6.31
C ALA A 125 1.35 -0.42 -5.46
N ASN A 126 1.24 -1.45 -4.61
CA ASN A 126 2.35 -1.96 -3.83
C ASN A 126 3.44 -2.58 -4.71
N LEU A 127 3.05 -3.33 -5.74
CA LEU A 127 3.99 -3.91 -6.69
C LEU A 127 4.74 -2.83 -7.46
N ALA A 128 4.04 -1.79 -7.94
CA ALA A 128 4.67 -0.66 -8.62
C ALA A 128 5.73 0.02 -7.74
N GLU A 129 5.41 0.26 -6.47
CA GLU A 129 6.35 0.83 -5.50
C GLU A 129 7.55 -0.09 -5.24
N ALA A 130 7.30 -1.39 -5.07
CA ALA A 130 8.35 -2.36 -4.83
C ALA A 130 9.30 -2.46 -6.03
N LEU A 131 8.77 -2.50 -7.25
CA LEU A 131 9.58 -2.52 -8.48
C LEU A 131 10.41 -1.24 -8.67
N ALA A 132 9.85 -0.08 -8.35
CA ALA A 132 10.59 1.18 -8.35
C ALA A 132 11.77 1.11 -7.37
N TRP A 133 11.52 0.68 -6.13
CA TRP A 133 12.58 0.51 -5.13
C TRP A 133 13.68 -0.47 -5.59
N ARG A 134 13.30 -1.60 -6.22
CA ARG A 134 14.26 -2.58 -6.73
C ARG A 134 15.11 -2.02 -7.85
N SER A 135 14.53 -1.19 -8.72
CA SER A 135 15.23 -0.56 -9.84
C SER A 135 16.28 0.43 -9.31
N ASP A 136 15.92 1.22 -8.31
CA ASP A 136 16.82 2.21 -7.68
C ASP A 136 17.96 1.55 -6.86
N ASN A 137 17.75 0.31 -6.39
CA ASN A 137 18.69 -0.42 -5.52
C ASN A 137 19.32 -1.65 -6.21
N ALA A 138 19.22 -1.74 -7.53
CA ALA A 138 19.72 -2.89 -8.30
C ALA A 138 21.24 -3.09 -8.21
N ALA A 139 21.99 -2.04 -7.87
CA ALA A 139 23.45 -2.04 -7.74
C ALA A 139 23.98 -2.68 -6.44
N ASP A 140 23.11 -2.90 -5.44
CA ASP A 140 23.48 -3.38 -4.10
C ASP A 140 23.24 -4.89 -3.93
N ARG A 141 23.12 -5.64 -5.03
CA ARG A 141 22.91 -7.09 -4.99
C ARG A 141 24.16 -7.81 -4.48
N PRO A 142 24.09 -8.58 -3.37
CA PRO A 142 25.02 -9.69 -3.23
C PRO A 142 24.82 -10.63 -4.42
N ALA A 143 25.93 -11.09 -5.01
CA ALA A 143 25.91 -12.12 -6.05
C ALA A 143 25.04 -13.28 -5.57
N THR A 144 24.28 -13.87 -6.49
CA THR A 144 23.43 -15.02 -6.26
C THR A 144 24.18 -16.05 -5.40
N GLN A 145 23.64 -16.36 -4.21
CA GLN A 145 23.93 -17.64 -3.59
C GLN A 145 23.08 -18.65 -4.35
N ASP A 146 23.59 -19.05 -5.51
CA ASP A 146 23.15 -20.27 -6.17
C ASP A 146 23.68 -21.42 -5.30
N GLU A 147 22.79 -22.01 -4.49
CA GLU A 147 22.95 -23.35 -3.90
C GLU A 147 22.17 -24.37 -4.73
#